data_AF-A0A926E4Q8-F1
#
_entry.id   AF-A0A926E4Q8-F1
#
_cell.length_a   1.000
_cell.length_b   1.000
_cell.length_c   1.000
_cell.angle_alpha   90.00
_cell.angle_beta   90.00
_cell.angle_gamma   90.00
#
_symmetry.space_group_name_H-M   'P 1'
#
loop_
_entity.id
_entity.type
_entity.pdbx_description
1 polymer ?
#
loop_
_entity_poly.entity_id
_entity_poly.type
_entity_poly.pdbx_seq_one_letter_code
_entity_poly.pdbx_strand_id
1 'polypeptide(L)'
;MKCKPILSKCCITVLLLVAFLFTMPLLASASENNVAKVGSKEYTTLKDAFDNALSGETVTLLKNIEDLTTDGIVTIPEGKAITLDMAGKTITVDSKSFKGRVFINKGTFLITGNGTIDTSLAGANGWGPVDNYGTLTIENGTYKAVKDTESVGIWNREGGTAYFKGGVYEGFPTVIRAALGANTTISGGTYLNDAFPAIENDGEMLITGGTFKNVSCSSCDSRWGYTIRNGVGGDEKSHLVFEESSQGAISVTGVQGAVANSGGSMEIKSGSYKTVGCSVHGTKTAHYALYVAGENCDSKAIVTGGTFESASKTAVMIGNDNTNGDGGINADATTEIKGGTFIAPKGQAAVTGAEKTGNPEITGGAFSSDPGEFVKENKIEIKQGNKYYVGATASKIIENLKEGDEIIIIAAEGDLSVPEGVKVKNETGNTIIVNGQEIENGMDQTIEHILVKVPAKEPTCTENGNKEYYICSVCGEWFASPDGRERIEDHDSVILKAKGHRYENGVCEICGKKEVKDESAETGDPIMIGLVIGIMGVSGVGIASLRRKSR
;
A
#
# COMPACT_ATOMS: atom_id res chain seq x y z
N MET A 1 29.22 50.14 79.34
CA MET A 1 29.49 48.69 79.19
C MET A 1 29.99 48.47 77.77
N LYS A 2 31.30 48.19 77.59
CA LYS A 2 31.84 46.89 77.10
C LYS A 2 31.12 46.42 75.81
N CYS A 3 31.73 46.25 74.62
CA CYS A 3 33.11 46.05 74.23
C CYS A 3 33.33 46.56 72.79
N LYS A 4 34.53 47.10 72.57
CA LYS A 4 35.26 47.28 71.30
C LYS A 4 36.02 45.94 71.03
N PRO A 5 36.78 45.71 69.92
CA PRO A 5 37.15 46.65 68.84
C PRO A 5 37.36 45.98 67.45
N ILE A 6 38.07 46.71 66.55
CA ILE A 6 38.96 46.23 65.46
C ILE A 6 38.25 45.93 64.13
N LEU A 7 38.64 46.47 62.96
CA LEU A 7 39.63 47.47 62.52
C LEU A 7 39.12 47.92 61.12
N SER A 8 39.05 49.21 60.83
CA SER A 8 40.01 49.93 59.96
C SER A 8 39.97 49.47 58.50
N LYS A 9 39.25 50.21 57.64
CA LYS A 9 39.78 51.29 56.76
C LYS A 9 40.75 50.71 55.73
N CYS A 10 40.49 50.78 54.44
CA CYS A 10 40.52 51.96 53.57
C CYS A 10 40.25 51.40 52.16
N CYS A 11 39.57 52.01 51.21
CA CYS A 11 39.59 53.40 50.74
C CYS A 11 38.29 53.60 49.92
N ILE A 12 37.56 54.66 50.20
CA ILE A 12 37.42 55.85 49.32
C ILE A 12 36.50 55.57 48.11
N THR A 13 35.20 55.90 48.19
CA THR A 13 34.55 57.13 47.66
C THR A 13 34.75 57.27 46.14
N VAL A 14 33.73 57.36 45.27
CA VAL A 14 32.74 58.43 45.17
C VAL A 14 31.81 58.12 43.96
N LEU A 15 30.55 58.55 44.10
CA LEU A 15 29.52 58.87 43.10
C LEU A 15 29.19 57.87 41.98
N LEU A 16 27.99 57.32 42.13
CA LEU A 16 27.09 57.01 41.03
C LEU A 16 26.88 58.26 40.14
N LEU A 17 27.21 58.11 38.86
CA LEU A 17 26.55 58.82 37.78
C LEU A 17 26.08 57.76 36.79
N VAL A 18 24.75 57.61 36.71
CA VAL A 18 24.06 56.67 35.83
C VAL A 18 24.28 57.14 34.40
N ALA A 19 25.26 56.54 33.72
CA ALA A 19 25.38 56.62 32.27
C ALA A 19 24.53 55.51 31.66
N PHE A 20 23.48 55.92 30.95
CA PHE A 20 22.70 55.11 30.03
C PHE A 20 23.65 54.48 29.00
N LEU A 21 24.09 53.24 29.24
CA LEU A 21 24.70 52.42 28.21
C LEU A 21 23.58 51.86 27.35
N PHE A 22 23.21 52.62 26.33
CA PHE A 22 22.65 52.04 25.10
C PHE A 22 23.64 50.96 24.64
N THR A 23 23.35 49.69 24.94
CA THR A 23 23.96 48.57 24.22
C THR A 23 23.38 48.64 22.81
N MET A 24 24.03 49.41 21.94
CA MET A 24 23.80 49.27 20.51
C MET A 24 23.92 47.78 20.18
N PRO A 25 22.99 47.18 19.42
CA PRO A 25 23.28 45.91 18.82
C PRO A 25 24.56 46.13 18.03
N LEU A 26 25.59 45.35 18.34
CA LEU A 26 26.72 45.22 17.44
C LEU A 26 26.09 44.72 16.13
N LEU A 27 25.84 45.64 15.19
CA LEU A 27 25.59 45.29 13.81
C LEU A 27 26.90 44.66 13.34
N ALA A 28 27.00 43.35 13.53
CA ALA A 28 27.97 42.54 12.84
C ALA A 28 27.74 42.86 11.36
N SER A 29 28.65 43.63 10.76
CA SER A 29 28.71 43.70 9.31
C SER A 29 28.94 42.26 8.87
N ALA A 30 27.95 41.64 8.25
CA ALA A 30 28.15 40.38 7.54
C ALA A 30 29.39 40.57 6.67
N SER A 31 30.44 39.82 6.96
CA SER A 31 31.64 39.90 6.12
C SER A 31 31.22 39.36 4.76
N GLU A 32 31.35 40.17 3.69
CA GLU A 32 30.79 39.88 2.35
C GLU A 32 31.23 38.52 1.77
N ASN A 33 32.24 37.88 2.37
CA ASN A 33 32.81 36.61 1.92
C ASN A 33 32.33 35.37 2.66
N ASN A 34 31.61 35.48 3.77
CA ASN A 34 31.16 34.29 4.52
C ASN A 34 30.08 33.50 3.77
N VAL A 35 30.18 32.17 3.79
CA VAL A 35 29.27 31.26 3.04
C VAL A 35 28.28 30.54 3.94
N ALA A 36 28.61 30.39 5.23
CA ALA A 36 27.78 29.64 6.18
C ALA A 36 27.90 30.22 7.59
N LYS A 37 26.93 29.89 8.45
CA LYS A 37 26.97 30.22 9.88
C LYS A 37 26.52 29.05 10.75
N VAL A 38 26.97 29.08 12.01
CA VAL A 38 26.49 28.23 13.10
C VAL A 38 26.12 29.14 14.27
N GLY A 39 24.84 29.14 14.66
CA GLY A 39 24.31 30.15 15.59
C GLY A 39 24.53 31.57 15.04
N SER A 40 25.29 32.39 15.78
CA SER A 40 25.66 33.76 15.36
C SER A 40 27.05 33.85 14.71
N LYS A 41 27.84 32.77 14.68
CA LYS A 41 29.21 32.78 14.14
C LYS A 41 29.18 32.44 12.65
N GLU A 42 29.79 33.29 11.84
CA GLU A 42 29.91 33.12 10.39
C GLU A 42 31.27 32.54 9.99
N TYR A 43 31.31 31.85 8.86
CA TYR A 43 32.49 31.14 8.33
C TYR A 43 32.69 31.43 6.85
N THR A 44 33.96 31.55 6.45
CA THR A 44 34.39 31.78 5.06
C THR A 44 34.24 30.54 4.18
N THR A 45 34.33 29.34 4.75
CA THR A 45 34.14 28.08 4.02
C THR A 45 33.06 27.23 4.68
N LEU A 46 32.40 26.39 3.87
CA LEU A 46 31.43 25.42 4.37
C LEU A 46 32.10 24.43 5.30
N LYS A 47 33.28 23.95 4.91
CA LYS A 47 34.06 22.99 5.69
C LYS A 47 34.39 23.50 7.08
N ASP A 48 34.84 24.75 7.20
CA ASP A 48 35.13 25.35 8.51
C ASP A 48 33.88 25.44 9.39
N ALA A 49 32.72 25.76 8.80
CA ALA A 49 31.45 25.78 9.54
C ALA A 49 31.11 24.41 10.11
N PHE A 50 31.23 23.34 9.31
CA PHE A 50 30.98 21.97 9.74
C PHE A 50 32.00 21.46 10.76
N ASP A 51 33.28 21.79 10.58
CA ASP A 51 34.36 21.38 11.48
C ASP A 51 34.16 22.00 12.88
N ASN A 52 33.70 23.25 12.94
CA ASN A 52 33.48 23.98 14.19
C ASN A 52 32.08 23.78 14.81
N ALA A 53 31.09 23.31 14.07
CA ALA A 53 29.75 23.03 14.61
C ALA A 53 29.84 21.93 15.69
N LEU A 54 29.12 22.11 16.80
CA LEU A 54 28.95 21.09 17.82
C LEU A 54 27.85 20.09 17.40
N SER A 55 27.86 18.91 18.01
CA SER A 55 26.82 17.91 17.75
C SER A 55 25.43 18.45 18.13
N GLY A 56 24.46 18.31 17.23
CA GLY A 56 23.10 18.84 17.34
C GLY A 56 22.92 20.24 16.72
N GLU A 57 23.98 20.90 16.26
CA GLU A 57 23.87 22.24 15.68
C GLU A 57 23.50 22.25 14.19
N THR A 58 23.03 23.41 13.75
CA THR A 58 22.68 23.69 12.36
C THR A 58 23.74 24.58 11.71
N VAL A 59 24.25 24.13 10.57
CA VAL A 59 25.01 24.92 9.61
C VAL A 59 24.03 25.50 8.60
N THR A 60 23.85 26.83 8.56
CA THR A 60 22.97 27.50 7.61
C THR A 60 23.78 28.19 6.52
N LEU A 61 23.45 27.97 5.25
CA LEU A 61 24.05 28.69 4.12
C LEU A 61 23.60 30.15 4.09
N LEU A 62 24.55 31.06 3.83
CA LEU A 62 24.30 32.51 3.73
C LEU A 62 24.25 32.98 2.27
N LYS A 63 25.00 32.32 1.39
CA LYS A 63 25.05 32.60 -0.05
C LYS A 63 25.35 31.33 -0.83
N ASN A 64 25.26 31.42 -2.16
CA ASN A 64 25.68 30.33 -3.02
C ASN A 64 27.18 30.07 -2.86
N ILE A 65 27.56 28.80 -2.91
CA ILE A 65 28.94 28.36 -3.03
C ILE A 65 29.13 28.01 -4.50
N GLU A 66 29.97 28.79 -5.15
CA GLU A 66 30.40 28.59 -6.52
C GLU A 66 31.82 28.00 -6.45
N ASP A 67 32.09 26.94 -7.20
CA ASP A 67 33.41 26.31 -7.33
C ASP A 67 33.96 25.59 -6.07
N LEU A 68 33.15 24.78 -5.39
CA LEU A 68 33.64 23.90 -4.33
C LEU A 68 34.72 22.93 -4.88
N THR A 69 35.94 23.01 -4.35
CA THR A 69 37.06 22.14 -4.74
C THR A 69 37.09 20.86 -3.90
N THR A 70 37.98 19.90 -4.23
CA THR A 70 38.14 18.66 -3.45
C THR A 70 38.48 18.91 -1.97
N ASP A 71 39.27 19.95 -1.67
CA ASP A 71 39.63 20.31 -0.29
C ASP A 71 38.42 20.85 0.51
N GLY A 72 37.35 21.26 -0.19
CA GLY A 72 36.10 21.71 0.38
C GLY A 72 35.12 20.59 0.75
N ILE A 73 35.44 19.32 0.47
CA ILE A 73 34.60 18.17 0.83
C ILE A 73 34.41 18.13 2.35
N VAL A 74 33.15 17.94 2.77
CA VAL A 74 32.75 17.92 4.18
C VAL A 74 32.60 16.49 4.67
N THR A 75 33.22 16.16 5.81
CA THR A 75 33.00 14.89 6.49
C THR A 75 32.25 15.11 7.79
N ILE A 76 31.12 14.42 7.98
CA ILE A 76 30.42 14.33 9.27
C ILE A 76 30.98 13.10 10.00
N PRO A 77 31.77 13.26 11.07
CA PRO A 77 32.39 12.13 11.76
C PRO A 77 31.36 11.32 12.56
N GLU A 78 31.73 10.08 12.87
CA GLU A 78 30.94 9.18 13.72
C GLU A 78 30.61 9.83 15.07
N GLY A 79 29.38 9.61 15.57
CA GLY A 79 28.88 10.20 16.81
C GLY A 79 28.51 11.69 16.73
N LYS A 80 28.79 12.39 15.62
CA LYS A 80 28.40 13.79 15.43
C LYS A 80 27.07 13.88 14.68
N ALA A 81 26.13 14.65 15.24
CA ALA A 81 24.87 14.99 14.59
C ALA A 81 24.94 16.42 14.05
N ILE A 82 24.64 16.66 12.78
CA ILE A 82 24.64 18.01 12.18
C ILE A 82 23.44 18.17 11.25
N THR A 83 22.86 19.38 11.25
CA THR A 83 21.89 19.80 10.23
C THR A 83 22.54 20.77 9.26
N LEU A 84 22.35 20.57 7.96
CA LEU A 84 22.55 21.56 6.91
C LEU A 84 21.20 22.18 6.55
N ASP A 85 21.04 23.47 6.83
CA ASP A 85 19.97 24.29 6.26
C ASP A 85 20.52 25.04 5.04
N MET A 86 20.11 24.61 3.85
CA MET A 86 20.56 25.24 2.61
C MET A 86 19.94 26.61 2.37
N ALA A 87 18.87 27.01 3.07
CA ALA A 87 18.22 28.33 2.94
C ALA A 87 17.99 28.79 1.48
N GLY A 88 17.61 27.86 0.61
CA GLY A 88 17.38 28.07 -0.83
C GLY A 88 18.64 28.35 -1.66
N LYS A 89 19.84 28.20 -1.08
CA LYS A 89 21.13 28.45 -1.73
C LYS A 89 21.65 27.23 -2.48
N THR A 90 22.57 27.48 -3.39
CA THR A 90 23.20 26.46 -4.23
C THR A 90 24.63 26.17 -3.79
N ILE A 91 25.02 24.90 -3.82
CA ILE A 91 26.40 24.44 -3.77
C ILE A 91 26.73 23.86 -5.15
N THR A 92 27.65 24.49 -5.87
CA THR A 92 28.19 23.99 -7.15
C THR A 92 29.67 23.64 -6.98
N VAL A 93 30.10 22.56 -7.61
CA VAL A 93 31.50 22.11 -7.56
C VAL A 93 32.36 22.73 -8.66
N ASP A 94 33.65 22.88 -8.40
CA ASP A 94 34.60 23.36 -9.41
C ASP A 94 34.80 22.32 -10.52
N SER A 95 34.79 22.79 -11.77
CA SER A 95 34.89 21.92 -12.96
C SER A 95 36.21 21.19 -13.14
N LYS A 96 37.31 21.67 -12.52
CA LYS A 96 38.67 21.15 -12.77
C LYS A 96 39.27 20.42 -11.58
N SER A 97 39.04 20.94 -10.38
CA SER A 97 39.72 20.53 -9.15
C SER A 97 38.84 19.68 -8.24
N PHE A 98 37.53 19.60 -8.48
CA PHE A 98 36.66 18.73 -7.71
C PHE A 98 36.72 17.28 -8.19
N LYS A 99 36.95 16.37 -7.24
CA LYS A 99 36.86 14.93 -7.44
C LYS A 99 36.32 14.28 -6.17
N GLY A 100 35.11 13.77 -6.23
CA GLY A 100 34.49 13.09 -5.10
C GLY A 100 33.00 13.38 -4.95
N ARG A 101 32.57 13.41 -3.69
CA ARG A 101 31.20 13.75 -3.26
C ARG A 101 31.25 14.91 -2.31
N VAL A 102 30.25 15.79 -2.32
CA VAL A 102 30.25 17.02 -1.51
C VAL A 102 30.30 16.67 -0.01
N PHE A 103 29.57 15.63 0.39
CA PHE A 103 29.48 15.18 1.77
C PHE A 103 29.84 13.70 1.93
N ILE A 104 30.61 13.40 2.96
CA ILE A 104 30.85 12.04 3.48
C ILE A 104 30.24 11.97 4.87
N ASN A 105 29.14 11.23 5.02
CA ASN A 105 28.45 11.08 6.30
C ASN A 105 28.86 9.78 7.00
N LYS A 106 29.48 9.89 8.17
CA LYS A 106 29.71 8.78 9.12
C LYS A 106 28.93 8.97 10.43
N GLY A 107 28.26 10.11 10.61
CA GLY A 107 27.50 10.46 11.81
C GLY A 107 26.00 10.50 11.55
N THR A 108 25.30 11.49 12.11
CA THR A 108 23.89 11.79 11.81
C THR A 108 23.81 13.10 11.04
N PHE A 109 23.24 13.08 9.84
CA PHE A 109 23.23 14.22 8.94
C PHE A 109 21.83 14.50 8.42
N LEU A 110 21.33 15.71 8.66
CA LEU A 110 20.05 16.21 8.15
C LEU A 110 20.31 17.28 7.09
N ILE A 111 19.71 17.17 5.91
CA ILE A 111 19.72 18.19 4.85
C ILE A 111 18.32 18.75 4.66
N THR A 112 18.17 20.08 4.75
CA THR A 112 16.91 20.80 4.57
C THR A 112 17.13 22.19 3.95
N GLY A 113 16.10 23.04 3.94
CA GLY A 113 16.20 24.42 3.48
C GLY A 113 15.97 24.63 1.98
N ASN A 114 15.62 23.58 1.24
CA ASN A 114 15.21 23.59 -0.17
C ASN A 114 16.19 24.29 -1.14
N GLY A 115 17.48 24.17 -0.87
CA GLY A 115 18.55 24.60 -1.78
C GLY A 115 18.90 23.57 -2.85
N THR A 116 20.03 23.78 -3.54
CA THR A 116 20.51 22.91 -4.62
C THR A 116 21.93 22.42 -4.35
N ILE A 117 22.22 21.15 -4.62
CA ILE A 117 23.59 20.62 -4.72
C ILE A 117 23.79 20.12 -6.15
N ASP A 118 24.74 20.73 -6.85
CA ASP A 118 25.03 20.43 -8.26
C ASP A 118 26.49 20.02 -8.45
N THR A 119 26.70 18.74 -8.76
CA THR A 119 28.04 18.19 -9.05
C THR A 119 28.31 18.07 -10.56
N SER A 120 27.42 18.57 -11.42
CA SER A 120 27.47 18.35 -12.87
C SER A 120 28.72 18.94 -13.54
N LEU A 121 29.21 20.09 -13.08
CA LEU A 121 30.35 20.78 -13.67
C LEU A 121 31.66 19.98 -13.59
N ALA A 122 31.80 19.08 -12.61
CA ALA A 122 32.99 18.24 -12.46
C ALA A 122 33.02 17.04 -13.43
N GLY A 123 32.01 16.86 -14.28
CA GLY A 123 31.95 15.74 -15.23
C GLY A 123 32.03 14.39 -14.52
N ALA A 124 32.84 13.47 -15.06
CA ALA A 124 33.07 12.14 -14.48
C ALA A 124 33.69 12.15 -13.06
N ASN A 125 34.26 13.27 -12.61
CA ASN A 125 34.84 13.41 -11.27
C ASN A 125 33.80 13.83 -10.21
N GLY A 126 32.63 14.31 -10.62
CA GLY A 126 31.54 14.73 -9.74
C GLY A 126 30.62 13.58 -9.35
N TRP A 127 31.08 12.68 -8.47
CA TRP A 127 30.41 11.42 -8.14
C TRP A 127 29.05 11.55 -7.44
N GLY A 128 28.63 12.76 -7.08
CA GLY A 128 27.30 13.05 -6.54
C GLY A 128 27.32 13.74 -5.17
N PRO A 129 26.15 14.04 -4.59
CA PRO A 129 26.07 14.85 -3.37
C PRO A 129 26.62 14.19 -2.12
N VAL A 130 26.27 12.92 -1.84
CA VAL A 130 26.51 12.31 -0.52
C VAL A 130 27.02 10.88 -0.66
N ASP A 131 28.02 10.53 0.16
CA ASP A 131 28.38 9.16 0.53
C ASP A 131 27.93 8.90 1.98
N ASN A 132 26.99 7.98 2.20
CA ASN A 132 26.40 7.76 3.53
C ASN A 132 26.82 6.42 4.13
N TYR A 133 27.58 6.47 5.22
CA TYR A 133 27.92 5.35 6.10
C TYR A 133 27.20 5.44 7.46
N GLY A 134 26.64 6.61 7.80
CA GLY A 134 25.92 6.88 9.04
C GLY A 134 24.40 6.96 8.83
N THR A 135 23.75 7.85 9.56
CA THR A 135 22.32 8.16 9.40
C THR A 135 22.14 9.44 8.59
N LEU A 136 21.53 9.36 7.40
CA LEU A 136 21.21 10.49 6.55
C LEU A 136 19.70 10.74 6.55
N THR A 137 19.28 11.99 6.66
CA THR A 137 17.91 12.42 6.35
C THR A 137 17.94 13.56 5.36
N ILE A 138 17.20 13.45 4.27
CA ILE A 138 16.97 14.53 3.31
C ILE A 138 15.50 14.90 3.31
N GLU A 139 15.19 16.13 3.69
CA GLU A 139 13.81 16.63 3.73
C GLU A 139 13.33 17.16 2.38
N ASN A 140 14.20 17.86 1.66
CA ASN A 140 13.89 18.60 0.45
C ASN A 140 15.18 19.03 -0.29
N GLY A 141 15.04 19.86 -1.32
CA GLY A 141 16.14 20.37 -2.13
C GLY A 141 16.19 19.77 -3.54
N THR A 142 17.12 20.27 -4.35
CA THR A 142 17.40 19.79 -5.70
C THR A 142 18.81 19.23 -5.78
N TYR A 143 18.96 18.05 -6.36
CA TYR A 143 20.23 17.33 -6.44
C TYR A 143 20.53 16.98 -7.90
N LYS A 144 21.68 17.42 -8.39
CA LYS A 144 22.07 17.27 -9.80
C LYS A 144 23.47 16.72 -9.96
N ALA A 145 23.67 15.93 -11.01
CA ALA A 145 24.99 15.55 -11.52
C ALA A 145 24.95 15.38 -13.04
N VAL A 146 25.94 14.67 -13.59
CA VAL A 146 25.92 14.18 -14.97
C VAL A 146 25.96 12.66 -15.04
N LYS A 147 25.33 12.13 -16.09
CA LYS A 147 25.26 10.70 -16.41
C LYS A 147 26.59 10.08 -16.85
N ASP A 148 27.59 10.92 -17.14
CA ASP A 148 28.92 10.48 -17.58
C ASP A 148 29.83 10.06 -16.41
N THR A 149 29.28 10.05 -15.19
CA THR A 149 29.99 9.51 -14.01
C THR A 149 29.88 7.98 -13.99
N GLU A 150 30.95 7.28 -13.62
CA GLU A 150 30.89 5.85 -13.27
C GLU A 150 30.36 5.67 -11.83
N SER A 151 29.44 6.52 -11.37
CA SER A 151 29.00 6.57 -9.97
C SER A 151 27.49 6.69 -9.82
N VAL A 152 27.04 6.81 -8.57
CA VAL A 152 25.62 6.96 -8.20
C VAL A 152 25.40 8.28 -7.49
N GLY A 153 24.22 8.90 -7.60
CA GLY A 153 23.97 10.21 -6.99
C GLY A 153 24.18 10.22 -5.49
N ILE A 154 23.33 9.51 -4.75
CA ILE A 154 23.49 9.31 -3.32
C ILE A 154 23.66 7.82 -3.06
N TRP A 155 24.78 7.46 -2.43
CA TRP A 155 25.07 6.08 -2.06
C TRP A 155 24.85 5.89 -0.57
N ASN A 156 23.85 5.08 -0.21
CA ASN A 156 23.73 4.53 1.14
C ASN A 156 24.56 3.25 1.23
N ARG A 157 25.69 3.34 1.90
CA ARG A 157 26.70 2.27 2.02
C ARG A 157 26.28 1.24 3.06
N GLU A 158 26.99 0.12 3.09
CA GLU A 158 26.82 -0.92 4.10
C GLU A 158 26.84 -0.32 5.51
N GLY A 159 25.87 -0.71 6.34
CA GLY A 159 25.66 -0.17 7.69
C GLY A 159 24.98 1.22 7.74
N GLY A 160 24.87 1.91 6.61
CA GLY A 160 24.22 3.21 6.52
C GLY A 160 22.69 3.13 6.63
N THR A 161 22.09 4.15 7.23
CA THR A 161 20.65 4.37 7.28
C THR A 161 20.30 5.67 6.55
N ALA A 162 19.33 5.66 5.64
CA ALA A 162 18.96 6.85 4.87
C ALA A 162 17.43 7.06 4.79
N TYR A 163 16.99 8.29 5.02
CA TYR A 163 15.59 8.70 4.91
C TYR A 163 15.45 9.81 3.87
N PHE A 164 14.72 9.54 2.79
CA PHE A 164 14.41 10.50 1.74
C PHE A 164 12.93 10.90 1.83
N LYS A 165 12.66 12.10 2.36
CA LYS A 165 11.29 12.59 2.56
C LYS A 165 10.77 13.42 1.39
N GLY A 166 11.66 14.00 0.59
CA GLY A 166 11.31 14.91 -0.49
C GLY A 166 12.50 15.28 -1.35
N GLY A 167 12.32 16.30 -2.18
CA GLY A 167 13.33 16.84 -3.09
C GLY A 167 13.16 16.39 -4.54
N VAL A 168 14.00 16.95 -5.41
CA VAL A 168 14.08 16.64 -6.84
C VAL A 168 15.49 16.15 -7.16
N TYR A 169 15.60 15.01 -7.83
CA TYR A 169 16.87 14.37 -8.11
C TYR A 169 16.95 14.05 -9.60
N GLU A 170 17.99 14.56 -10.28
CA GLU A 170 18.13 14.44 -11.74
C GLU A 170 19.58 14.39 -12.21
N GLY A 171 19.80 13.87 -13.42
CA GLY A 171 21.11 13.91 -14.07
C GLY A 171 22.12 12.89 -13.57
N PHE A 172 21.69 11.84 -12.85
CA PHE A 172 22.59 10.79 -12.35
C PHE A 172 22.58 9.56 -13.26
N PRO A 173 23.66 8.75 -13.28
CA PRO A 173 23.60 7.42 -13.86
C PRO A 173 22.54 6.58 -13.13
N THR A 174 22.71 6.40 -11.81
CA THR A 174 21.68 5.92 -10.86
C THR A 174 21.49 6.98 -9.78
N VAL A 175 20.24 7.33 -9.43
CA VAL A 175 19.98 8.42 -8.48
C VAL A 175 20.30 8.00 -7.05
N ILE A 176 19.65 6.94 -6.56
CA ILE A 176 19.87 6.39 -5.22
C ILE A 176 20.34 4.95 -5.34
N ARG A 177 21.41 4.59 -4.63
CA ARG A 177 21.82 3.20 -4.45
C ARG A 177 21.93 2.86 -2.98
N ALA A 178 21.30 1.75 -2.58
CA ALA A 178 21.48 1.14 -1.27
C ALA A 178 22.34 -0.13 -1.41
N ALA A 179 23.47 -0.16 -0.71
CA ALA A 179 24.32 -1.35 -0.65
C ALA A 179 23.70 -2.42 0.25
N LEU A 180 24.18 -3.65 0.11
CA LEU A 180 23.87 -4.74 1.04
C LEU A 180 24.17 -4.31 2.50
N GLY A 181 23.26 -4.64 3.41
CA GLY A 181 23.37 -4.25 4.83
C GLY A 181 23.02 -2.78 5.13
N ALA A 182 22.60 -1.99 4.13
CA ALA A 182 22.08 -0.64 4.33
C ALA A 182 20.56 -0.66 4.57
N ASN A 183 20.04 0.30 5.34
CA ASN A 183 18.61 0.52 5.55
C ASN A 183 18.17 1.83 4.88
N THR A 184 17.17 1.77 4.00
CA THR A 184 16.72 2.96 3.25
C THR A 184 15.21 3.12 3.31
N THR A 185 14.73 4.33 3.55
CA THR A 185 13.31 4.66 3.45
C THR A 185 13.10 5.85 2.52
N ILE A 186 12.24 5.68 1.51
CA ILE A 186 11.79 6.76 0.64
C ILE A 186 10.31 7.02 0.89
N SER A 187 9.98 8.19 1.40
CA SER A 187 8.59 8.60 1.72
C SER A 187 8.05 9.69 0.79
N GLY A 188 8.90 10.25 -0.06
CA GLY A 188 8.51 11.27 -1.04
C GLY A 188 9.67 11.69 -1.94
N GLY A 189 9.41 12.72 -2.74
CA GLY A 189 10.35 13.29 -3.71
C GLY A 189 10.09 12.86 -5.16
N THR A 190 10.86 13.45 -6.06
CA THR A 190 10.81 13.22 -7.50
C THR A 190 12.17 12.77 -8.01
N TYR A 191 12.24 11.57 -8.55
CA TYR A 191 13.47 10.92 -9.00
C TYR A 191 13.41 10.73 -10.52
N LEU A 192 14.22 11.49 -11.25
CA LEU A 192 14.21 11.56 -12.70
C LEU A 192 15.48 10.95 -13.27
N ASN A 193 15.33 10.04 -14.23
CA ASN A 193 16.46 9.45 -14.94
C ASN A 193 16.15 9.22 -16.42
N ASP A 194 17.19 9.21 -17.24
CA ASP A 194 17.14 8.94 -18.69
C ASP A 194 18.23 7.95 -19.15
N ALA A 195 19.03 7.40 -18.23
CA ALA A 195 20.19 6.57 -18.52
C ALA A 195 20.11 5.17 -17.89
N PHE A 196 20.20 5.08 -16.56
CA PHE A 196 20.09 3.82 -15.81
C PHE A 196 18.93 3.92 -14.81
N PRO A 197 18.69 2.97 -13.89
CA PRO A 197 17.60 3.07 -12.93
C PRO A 197 17.62 4.36 -12.12
N ALA A 198 16.45 4.85 -11.73
CA ALA A 198 16.39 5.89 -10.72
C ALA A 198 16.88 5.33 -9.37
N ILE A 199 16.43 4.12 -9.02
CA ILE A 199 16.72 3.50 -7.72
C ILE A 199 17.30 2.10 -7.92
N GLU A 200 18.37 1.79 -7.18
CA GLU A 200 18.91 0.44 -7.04
C GLU A 200 19.02 0.04 -5.57
N ASN A 201 18.50 -1.14 -5.24
CA ASN A 201 18.55 -1.70 -3.90
C ASN A 201 19.23 -3.07 -3.86
N ASP A 202 20.27 -3.18 -3.04
CA ASP A 202 20.86 -4.45 -2.61
C ASP A 202 20.71 -4.67 -1.10
N GLY A 203 20.15 -3.69 -0.37
CA GLY A 203 19.96 -3.73 1.08
C GLY A 203 18.49 -3.92 1.46
N GLU A 204 18.11 -3.33 2.60
CA GLU A 204 16.72 -3.23 3.07
C GLU A 204 16.15 -1.87 2.66
N MET A 205 15.07 -1.88 1.86
CA MET A 205 14.43 -0.65 1.40
C MET A 205 12.91 -0.67 1.57
N LEU A 206 12.38 0.42 2.11
CA LEU A 206 10.95 0.71 2.20
C LEU A 206 10.62 1.96 1.38
N ILE A 207 9.69 1.85 0.45
CA ILE A 207 9.15 2.98 -0.32
C ILE A 207 7.69 3.18 0.07
N THR A 208 7.36 4.34 0.63
CA THR A 208 6.02 4.70 1.08
C THR A 208 5.40 5.88 0.35
N GLY A 209 6.15 6.48 -0.57
CA GLY A 209 5.70 7.60 -1.40
C GLY A 209 6.81 8.10 -2.33
N GLY A 210 6.44 8.80 -3.39
CA GLY A 210 7.36 9.41 -4.34
C GLY A 210 6.95 9.24 -5.80
N THR A 211 7.53 10.08 -6.65
CA THR A 211 7.39 9.99 -8.11
C THR A 211 8.72 9.58 -8.72
N PHE A 212 8.74 8.44 -9.41
CA PHE A 212 9.94 7.88 -10.03
C PHE A 212 9.70 7.79 -11.54
N LYS A 213 10.59 8.40 -12.32
CA LYS A 213 10.45 8.42 -13.78
C LYS A 213 11.76 8.07 -14.46
N ASN A 214 11.72 7.06 -15.32
CA ASN A 214 12.84 6.69 -16.16
C ASN A 214 12.44 6.71 -17.64
N VAL A 215 13.14 7.49 -18.45
CA VAL A 215 12.91 7.57 -19.90
C VAL A 215 13.98 6.87 -20.74
N SER A 216 14.89 6.13 -20.11
CA SER A 216 15.91 5.33 -20.80
C SER A 216 15.27 4.35 -21.77
N CYS A 217 15.89 4.25 -22.95
CA CYS A 217 15.39 3.45 -24.05
C CYS A 217 16.55 2.69 -24.68
N SER A 218 16.51 1.37 -24.55
CA SER A 218 17.54 0.47 -25.07
C SER A 218 17.78 0.64 -26.58
N SER A 219 16.76 1.00 -27.36
CA SER A 219 16.93 1.27 -28.79
C SER A 219 17.49 2.65 -29.11
N CYS A 220 17.48 3.61 -28.17
CA CYS A 220 18.09 4.92 -28.37
C CYS A 220 19.60 4.89 -28.16
N ASP A 221 20.09 4.17 -27.15
CA ASP A 221 21.49 4.25 -26.73
C ASP A 221 22.03 2.96 -26.08
N SER A 222 21.36 1.82 -26.26
CA SER A 222 21.77 0.53 -25.69
C SER A 222 21.89 0.54 -24.16
N ARG A 223 21.01 1.28 -23.48
CA ARG A 223 20.90 1.25 -22.02
C ARG A 223 19.55 0.69 -21.58
N TRP A 224 19.60 -0.24 -20.64
CA TRP A 224 18.44 -0.95 -20.12
C TRP A 224 18.20 -0.56 -18.67
N GLY A 225 17.32 0.44 -18.44
CA GLY A 225 17.00 0.94 -17.11
C GLY A 225 15.55 0.72 -16.74
N TYR A 226 15.25 -0.34 -15.98
CA TYR A 226 14.03 -0.35 -15.16
C TYR A 226 14.09 0.81 -14.18
N THR A 227 12.95 1.44 -13.89
CA THR A 227 12.94 2.66 -13.06
C THR A 227 13.44 2.39 -11.65
N ILE A 228 13.02 1.26 -11.07
CA ILE A 228 13.49 0.78 -9.77
C ILE A 228 13.94 -0.68 -9.92
N ARG A 229 15.10 -1.02 -9.35
CA ARG A 229 15.61 -2.40 -9.31
C ARG A 229 15.96 -2.86 -7.90
N ASN A 230 15.70 -4.13 -7.62
CA ASN A 230 16.11 -4.83 -6.42
C ASN A 230 17.00 -6.04 -6.76
N GLY A 231 17.96 -6.35 -5.89
CA GLY A 231 18.77 -7.57 -5.96
C GLY A 231 19.76 -7.59 -7.12
N VAL A 232 20.33 -6.44 -7.49
CA VAL A 232 21.32 -6.36 -8.58
C VAL A 232 22.68 -6.89 -8.15
N GLY A 233 22.97 -6.94 -6.85
CA GLY A 233 24.17 -7.48 -6.25
C GLY A 233 24.17 -9.00 -6.04
N GLY A 234 23.02 -9.68 -6.24
CA GLY A 234 22.93 -11.14 -6.17
C GLY A 234 22.93 -11.77 -4.78
N ASP A 235 22.54 -11.02 -3.75
CA ASP A 235 22.37 -11.54 -2.39
C ASP A 235 20.87 -11.67 -2.05
N GLU A 236 20.48 -12.83 -1.52
CA GLU A 236 19.10 -13.15 -1.12
C GLU A 236 18.54 -12.23 -0.03
N LYS A 237 19.42 -11.55 0.73
CA LYS A 237 19.02 -10.55 1.74
C LYS A 237 18.58 -9.21 1.13
N SER A 238 18.70 -9.03 -0.18
CA SER A 238 18.18 -7.83 -0.85
C SER A 238 16.65 -7.83 -0.73
N HIS A 239 16.09 -6.81 -0.09
CA HIS A 239 14.66 -6.77 0.20
C HIS A 239 14.08 -5.37 -0.03
N LEU A 240 12.99 -5.32 -0.80
CA LEU A 240 12.30 -4.08 -1.17
C LEU A 240 10.80 -4.17 -0.91
N VAL A 241 10.28 -3.24 -0.11
CA VAL A 241 8.85 -3.11 0.19
C VAL A 241 8.28 -1.84 -0.40
N PHE A 242 7.13 -1.96 -1.06
CA PHE A 242 6.28 -0.83 -1.45
C PHE A 242 4.98 -0.85 -0.65
N GLU A 243 4.76 0.21 0.15
CA GLU A 243 3.58 0.35 1.00
C GLU A 243 3.23 1.83 1.15
N GLU A 244 2.26 2.30 0.35
CA GLU A 244 1.82 3.70 0.42
C GLU A 244 1.40 4.07 1.84
N SER A 245 1.92 5.21 2.29
CA SER A 245 1.47 5.82 3.54
C SER A 245 0.32 6.80 3.26
N SER A 246 -0.37 7.23 4.31
CA SER A 246 -1.34 8.34 4.19
C SER A 246 -0.69 9.67 3.75
N GLN A 247 0.65 9.76 3.77
CA GLN A 247 1.41 10.98 3.50
C GLN A 247 1.86 11.11 2.05
N GLY A 248 1.74 10.07 1.21
CA GLY A 248 2.17 10.14 -0.18
C GLY A 248 1.83 8.90 -0.99
N ALA A 249 1.55 9.11 -2.28
CA ALA A 249 1.33 8.04 -3.25
C ALA A 249 2.65 7.59 -3.88
N ILE A 250 2.71 6.32 -4.31
CA ILE A 250 3.85 5.75 -5.04
C ILE A 250 3.49 5.74 -6.53
N SER A 251 4.25 6.46 -7.34
CA SER A 251 4.08 6.50 -8.79
C SER A 251 5.39 6.21 -9.50
N VAL A 252 5.47 5.07 -10.18
CA VAL A 252 6.64 4.61 -10.93
C VAL A 252 6.30 4.58 -12.42
N THR A 253 7.07 5.26 -13.25
CA THR A 253 6.91 5.29 -14.70
C THR A 253 8.22 5.02 -15.41
N GLY A 254 8.25 3.99 -16.25
CA GLY A 254 9.43 3.63 -17.02
C GLY A 254 9.16 3.47 -18.52
N VAL A 255 10.11 3.83 -19.37
CA VAL A 255 10.07 3.41 -20.77
C VAL A 255 10.43 1.94 -20.86
N GLN A 256 11.66 1.56 -20.50
CA GLN A 256 12.09 0.16 -20.52
C GLN A 256 11.23 -0.70 -19.58
N GLY A 257 11.03 -0.27 -18.33
CA GLY A 257 10.16 -0.96 -17.37
C GLY A 257 10.01 -0.18 -16.07
N ALA A 258 8.95 -0.46 -15.31
CA ALA A 258 8.70 0.27 -14.06
C ALA A 258 9.52 -0.32 -12.90
N VAL A 259 9.30 -1.58 -12.53
CA VAL A 259 10.01 -2.23 -11.40
C VAL A 259 10.57 -3.58 -11.81
N ALA A 260 11.80 -3.87 -11.39
CA ALA A 260 12.44 -5.17 -11.56
C ALA A 260 12.96 -5.75 -10.24
N ASN A 261 12.76 -7.05 -10.03
CA ASN A 261 13.41 -7.85 -9.00
C ASN A 261 14.36 -8.84 -9.67
N SER A 262 15.66 -8.57 -9.65
CA SER A 262 16.69 -9.41 -10.27
C SER A 262 17.23 -10.49 -9.32
N GLY A 263 16.77 -10.50 -8.07
CA GLY A 263 17.15 -11.44 -7.01
C GLY A 263 16.64 -10.97 -5.66
N GLY A 264 16.67 -11.84 -4.64
CA GLY A 264 16.16 -11.53 -3.31
C GLY A 264 14.64 -11.39 -3.29
N SER A 265 14.11 -10.56 -2.39
CA SER A 265 12.68 -10.49 -2.11
C SER A 265 12.06 -9.10 -2.35
N MET A 266 10.80 -9.09 -2.78
CA MET A 266 10.02 -7.89 -2.98
C MET A 266 8.58 -8.05 -2.46
N GLU A 267 8.09 -7.07 -1.71
CA GLU A 267 6.68 -6.98 -1.30
C GLU A 267 6.03 -5.75 -1.92
N ILE A 268 4.94 -5.94 -2.67
CA ILE A 268 4.19 -4.85 -3.28
C ILE A 268 2.78 -4.83 -2.72
N LYS A 269 2.52 -3.88 -1.83
CA LYS A 269 1.23 -3.74 -1.14
C LYS A 269 0.31 -2.72 -1.79
N SER A 270 0.85 -1.69 -2.43
CA SER A 270 0.09 -0.64 -3.13
C SER A 270 0.96 0.12 -4.14
N GLY A 271 0.49 1.24 -4.69
CA GLY A 271 1.21 2.06 -5.68
C GLY A 271 0.78 1.84 -7.14
N SER A 272 1.30 2.71 -8.01
CA SER A 272 1.06 2.70 -9.46
C SER A 272 2.36 2.47 -10.22
N TYR A 273 2.40 1.45 -11.06
CA TYR A 273 3.56 1.01 -11.83
C TYR A 273 3.20 0.96 -13.31
N LYS A 274 3.81 1.84 -14.10
CA LYS A 274 3.41 2.04 -15.48
C LYS A 274 4.60 2.00 -16.44
N THR A 275 4.46 1.29 -17.55
CA THR A 275 5.35 1.49 -18.70
C THR A 275 4.73 2.45 -19.71
N VAL A 276 5.58 3.21 -20.39
CA VAL A 276 5.16 4.20 -21.40
C VAL A 276 6.04 4.09 -22.64
N GLY A 277 5.54 4.60 -23.76
CA GLY A 277 6.34 4.64 -25.00
C GLY A 277 7.54 5.57 -24.90
N CYS A 278 8.63 5.19 -25.56
CA CYS A 278 9.73 6.08 -25.88
C CYS A 278 9.25 7.21 -26.80
N SER A 279 9.75 8.42 -26.61
CA SER A 279 9.44 9.57 -27.48
C SER A 279 9.87 9.36 -28.94
N VAL A 280 10.86 8.50 -29.19
CA VAL A 280 11.41 8.20 -30.53
C VAL A 280 10.78 6.93 -31.12
N HIS A 281 10.66 5.86 -30.32
CA HIS A 281 10.29 4.52 -30.81
C HIS A 281 8.86 4.08 -30.46
N GLY A 282 8.08 4.95 -29.79
CA GLY A 282 6.76 4.61 -29.31
C GLY A 282 6.81 3.48 -28.27
N THR A 283 5.79 2.63 -28.24
CA THR A 283 5.66 1.56 -27.22
C THR A 283 6.47 0.32 -27.53
N LYS A 284 7.13 0.23 -28.69
CA LYS A 284 7.89 -0.95 -29.13
C LYS A 284 9.02 -1.35 -28.18
N THR A 285 9.56 -0.38 -27.47
CA THR A 285 10.69 -0.56 -26.53
C THR A 285 10.24 -0.60 -25.08
N ALA A 286 8.93 -0.55 -24.83
CA ALA A 286 8.41 -0.76 -23.48
C ALA A 286 8.39 -2.25 -23.17
N HIS A 287 8.76 -2.62 -21.95
CA HIS A 287 8.66 -3.99 -21.45
C HIS A 287 7.55 -4.07 -20.40
N TYR A 288 7.90 -4.42 -19.16
CA TYR A 288 6.95 -4.88 -18.16
C TYR A 288 6.78 -3.82 -17.07
N ALA A 289 5.57 -3.73 -16.53
CA ALA A 289 5.33 -2.92 -15.34
C ALA A 289 6.00 -3.56 -14.11
N LEU A 290 5.94 -4.90 -14.03
CA LEU A 290 6.70 -5.69 -13.07
C LEU A 290 7.47 -6.80 -13.79
N TYR A 291 8.75 -6.90 -13.48
CA TYR A 291 9.63 -7.97 -13.94
C TYR A 291 10.28 -8.64 -12.73
N VAL A 292 10.12 -9.94 -12.58
CA VAL A 292 10.69 -10.72 -11.48
C VAL A 292 11.47 -11.85 -12.10
N ALA A 293 12.79 -11.85 -11.98
CA ALA A 293 13.64 -12.88 -12.58
C ALA A 293 14.80 -13.21 -11.65
N GLY A 294 15.19 -14.48 -11.60
CA GLY A 294 16.36 -14.94 -10.87
C GLY A 294 17.65 -14.67 -11.65
N GLU A 295 17.92 -13.40 -11.95
CA GLU A 295 19.09 -13.01 -12.76
C GLU A 295 20.39 -13.16 -11.98
N ASN A 296 20.38 -12.90 -10.67
CA ASN A 296 21.57 -12.89 -9.83
C ASN A 296 21.51 -13.88 -8.65
N CYS A 297 20.30 -14.19 -8.16
CA CYS A 297 19.99 -15.23 -7.17
C CYS A 297 18.49 -15.55 -7.27
N ASP A 298 17.99 -16.49 -6.46
CA ASP A 298 16.55 -16.77 -6.40
C ASP A 298 15.76 -15.48 -6.12
N SER A 299 14.65 -15.32 -6.82
CA SER A 299 13.85 -14.10 -6.83
C SER A 299 12.43 -14.41 -6.36
N LYS A 300 11.98 -13.70 -5.33
CA LYS A 300 10.62 -13.84 -4.79
C LYS A 300 9.90 -12.51 -4.75
N ALA A 301 8.66 -12.47 -5.25
CA ALA A 301 7.78 -11.33 -5.06
C ALA A 301 6.44 -11.74 -4.43
N ILE A 302 5.89 -10.88 -3.57
CA ILE A 302 4.53 -11.01 -3.02
C ILE A 302 3.77 -9.73 -3.38
N VAL A 303 2.69 -9.87 -4.14
CA VAL A 303 1.84 -8.76 -4.58
C VAL A 303 0.48 -8.87 -3.91
N THR A 304 0.18 -7.96 -2.99
CA THR A 304 -1.14 -7.89 -2.33
C THR A 304 -1.99 -6.73 -2.85
N GLY A 305 -1.39 -5.78 -3.58
CA GLY A 305 -2.08 -4.64 -4.15
C GLY A 305 -1.24 -3.89 -5.18
N GLY A 306 -1.68 -2.69 -5.54
CA GLY A 306 -1.08 -1.86 -6.58
C GLY A 306 -1.70 -2.04 -7.96
N THR A 307 -1.37 -1.13 -8.87
CA THR A 307 -1.81 -1.16 -10.28
C THR A 307 -0.60 -1.24 -11.21
N PHE A 308 -0.59 -2.23 -12.09
CA PHE A 308 0.48 -2.52 -13.03
C PHE A 308 -0.04 -2.36 -14.45
N GLU A 309 0.43 -1.35 -15.18
CA GLU A 309 -0.02 -1.05 -16.53
C GLU A 309 1.15 -1.11 -17.52
N SER A 310 1.09 -2.04 -18.47
CA SER A 310 2.06 -2.16 -19.54
C SER A 310 1.59 -1.50 -20.84
N ALA A 311 2.49 -0.79 -21.51
CA ALA A 311 2.23 -0.12 -22.77
C ALA A 311 2.29 -1.04 -24.01
N SER A 312 2.92 -2.22 -23.94
CA SER A 312 3.12 -3.06 -25.13
C SER A 312 3.23 -4.55 -24.89
N LYS A 313 3.77 -5.00 -23.75
CA LYS A 313 3.94 -6.42 -23.41
C LYS A 313 2.98 -6.85 -22.30
N THR A 314 3.18 -8.02 -21.73
CA THR A 314 2.54 -8.40 -20.47
C THR A 314 2.74 -7.36 -19.37
N ALA A 315 1.78 -7.24 -18.45
CA ALA A 315 1.93 -6.35 -17.30
C ALA A 315 3.00 -6.89 -16.35
N VAL A 316 2.99 -8.20 -16.12
CA VAL A 316 3.91 -8.90 -15.22
C VAL A 316 4.61 -10.04 -15.96
N MET A 317 5.93 -10.05 -15.90
CA MET A 317 6.79 -11.13 -16.40
C MET A 317 7.54 -11.77 -15.22
N ILE A 318 7.38 -13.08 -15.05
CA ILE A 318 7.94 -13.86 -13.94
C ILE A 318 8.85 -14.94 -14.53
N GLY A 319 10.11 -14.93 -14.14
CA GLY A 319 11.17 -15.73 -14.76
C GLY A 319 11.71 -15.12 -16.04
N ASN A 320 12.86 -15.62 -16.46
CA ASN A 320 13.47 -15.32 -17.76
C ASN A 320 14.36 -16.51 -18.15
N ASP A 321 13.95 -17.24 -19.19
CA ASP A 321 14.64 -18.45 -19.68
C ASP A 321 15.75 -18.14 -20.70
N ASN A 322 16.08 -16.87 -20.93
CA ASN A 322 17.10 -16.46 -21.89
C ASN A 322 18.53 -16.71 -21.37
N THR A 323 18.92 -17.98 -21.29
CA THR A 323 20.24 -18.42 -20.85
C THR A 323 21.35 -17.89 -21.76
N ASN A 324 22.41 -17.35 -21.15
CA ASN A 324 23.50 -16.62 -21.82
C ASN A 324 23.08 -15.28 -22.46
N GLY A 325 21.84 -14.85 -22.23
CA GLY A 325 21.32 -13.54 -22.61
C GLY A 325 21.08 -12.66 -21.38
N ASP A 326 19.93 -12.01 -21.34
CA ASP A 326 19.52 -11.14 -20.22
C ASP A 326 18.91 -11.89 -19.04
N GLY A 327 18.72 -13.21 -19.11
CA GLY A 327 18.15 -14.01 -18.02
C GLY A 327 19.09 -14.27 -16.84
N GLY A 328 20.30 -13.71 -16.87
CA GLY A 328 21.31 -13.88 -15.83
C GLY A 328 21.65 -15.35 -15.58
N ILE A 329 21.65 -15.77 -14.32
CA ILE A 329 21.93 -17.17 -13.92
C ILE A 329 20.73 -18.12 -14.10
N ASN A 330 19.57 -17.63 -14.55
CA ASN A 330 18.33 -18.39 -14.69
C ASN A 330 17.92 -19.12 -13.40
N ALA A 331 18.07 -18.46 -12.24
CA ALA A 331 17.57 -18.95 -10.96
C ALA A 331 16.04 -18.85 -10.89
N ASP A 332 15.45 -19.50 -9.88
CA ASP A 332 14.00 -19.59 -9.76
C ASP A 332 13.40 -18.21 -9.43
N ALA A 333 12.30 -17.88 -10.10
CA ALA A 333 11.55 -16.66 -9.90
C ALA A 333 10.10 -17.00 -9.52
N THR A 334 9.74 -16.76 -8.26
CA THR A 334 8.39 -17.02 -7.76
C THR A 334 7.66 -15.72 -7.47
N THR A 335 6.42 -15.59 -7.93
CA THR A 335 5.58 -14.43 -7.57
C THR A 335 4.21 -14.86 -7.08
N GLU A 336 3.94 -14.58 -5.80
CA GLU A 336 2.63 -14.79 -5.17
C GLU A 336 1.74 -13.57 -5.41
N ILE A 337 0.74 -13.69 -6.30
CA ILE A 337 -0.24 -12.64 -6.58
C ILE A 337 -1.50 -12.90 -5.77
N LYS A 338 -1.69 -12.11 -4.71
CA LYS A 338 -2.82 -12.17 -3.77
C LYS A 338 -3.83 -11.04 -3.99
N GLY A 339 -3.45 -10.02 -4.74
CA GLY A 339 -4.28 -8.86 -5.08
C GLY A 339 -3.59 -7.95 -6.09
N GLY A 340 -4.18 -6.78 -6.33
CA GLY A 340 -3.69 -5.81 -7.32
C GLY A 340 -4.47 -5.85 -8.63
N THR A 341 -4.12 -4.93 -9.53
CA THR A 341 -4.73 -4.78 -10.87
C THR A 341 -3.65 -4.83 -11.94
N PHE A 342 -3.80 -5.70 -12.93
CA PHE A 342 -2.81 -6.02 -13.95
C PHE A 342 -3.37 -5.76 -15.35
N ILE A 343 -2.81 -4.77 -16.03
CA ILE A 343 -3.33 -4.22 -17.28
C ILE A 343 -2.28 -4.36 -18.36
N ALA A 344 -2.53 -5.25 -19.30
CA ALA A 344 -1.76 -5.41 -20.53
C ALA A 344 -2.60 -4.95 -21.75
N PRO A 345 -1.94 -4.59 -22.86
CA PRO A 345 -2.65 -4.23 -24.10
C PRO A 345 -3.48 -5.39 -24.65
N LYS A 346 -4.49 -5.08 -25.48
CA LYS A 346 -5.33 -6.09 -26.13
C LYS A 346 -4.47 -7.12 -26.88
N GLY A 347 -4.70 -8.40 -26.58
CA GLY A 347 -3.97 -9.52 -27.18
C GLY A 347 -2.66 -9.90 -26.45
N GLN A 348 -2.30 -9.19 -25.38
CA GLN A 348 -1.23 -9.59 -24.47
C GLN A 348 -1.80 -10.21 -23.20
N ALA A 349 -1.09 -11.18 -22.63
CA ALA A 349 -1.42 -11.71 -21.31
C ALA A 349 -1.17 -10.64 -20.23
N ALA A 350 -1.96 -10.63 -19.16
CA ALA A 350 -1.73 -9.77 -18.01
C ALA A 350 -0.54 -10.25 -17.17
N VAL A 351 -0.35 -11.57 -17.10
CA VAL A 351 0.74 -12.24 -16.39
C VAL A 351 1.35 -13.29 -17.30
N THR A 352 2.67 -13.41 -17.29
CA THR A 352 3.40 -14.45 -18.01
C THR A 352 4.47 -15.04 -17.10
N GLY A 353 4.47 -16.36 -16.96
CA GLY A 353 5.58 -17.14 -16.39
C GLY A 353 6.48 -17.67 -17.51
N ALA A 354 7.79 -17.55 -17.33
CA ALA A 354 8.76 -18.29 -18.14
C ALA A 354 8.64 -19.79 -17.81
N GLU A 355 8.74 -20.65 -18.83
CA GLU A 355 8.43 -22.08 -18.73
C GLU A 355 9.32 -22.82 -17.72
N LYS A 356 10.59 -22.42 -17.60
CA LYS A 356 11.56 -23.12 -16.76
C LYS A 356 11.84 -22.42 -15.44
N THR A 357 11.92 -21.10 -15.47
CA THR A 357 12.34 -20.29 -14.31
C THR A 357 11.20 -19.57 -13.62
N GLY A 358 10.02 -19.49 -14.25
CA GLY A 358 8.89 -18.72 -13.75
C GLY A 358 7.89 -19.57 -12.99
N ASN A 359 7.61 -19.18 -11.75
CA ASN A 359 6.59 -19.80 -10.89
C ASN A 359 5.53 -18.76 -10.45
N PRO A 360 4.58 -18.37 -11.32
CA PRO A 360 3.45 -17.53 -10.93
C PRO A 360 2.47 -18.28 -10.05
N GLU A 361 2.00 -17.66 -8.98
CA GLU A 361 0.98 -18.23 -8.09
C GLU A 361 -0.14 -17.23 -7.83
N ILE A 362 -1.29 -17.42 -8.46
CA ILE A 362 -2.40 -16.46 -8.38
C ILE A 362 -3.48 -16.96 -7.42
N THR A 363 -3.81 -16.13 -6.44
CA THR A 363 -4.89 -16.36 -5.46
C THR A 363 -5.84 -15.18 -5.33
N GLY A 364 -5.51 -14.03 -5.94
CA GLY A 364 -6.41 -12.88 -6.02
C GLY A 364 -5.89 -11.80 -6.95
N GLY A 365 -6.79 -10.91 -7.41
CA GLY A 365 -6.42 -9.79 -8.29
C GLY A 365 -7.46 -9.50 -9.37
N ALA A 366 -7.20 -8.46 -10.15
CA ALA A 366 -7.96 -8.09 -11.35
C ALA A 366 -7.04 -8.05 -12.57
N PHE A 367 -7.44 -8.68 -13.68
CA PHE A 367 -6.58 -8.93 -14.84
C PHE A 367 -7.28 -8.51 -16.14
N SER A 368 -6.51 -7.92 -17.07
CA SER A 368 -7.00 -7.54 -18.40
C SER A 368 -7.09 -8.69 -19.40
N SER A 369 -6.56 -9.86 -19.04
CA SER A 369 -6.68 -11.12 -19.77
C SER A 369 -6.94 -12.23 -18.77
N ASP A 370 -7.29 -13.40 -19.29
CA ASP A 370 -7.41 -14.62 -18.52
C ASP A 370 -6.09 -14.95 -17.80
N PRO A 371 -6.06 -15.04 -16.45
CA PRO A 371 -4.91 -15.50 -15.69
C PRO A 371 -4.70 -17.03 -15.74
N GLY A 372 -5.72 -17.79 -16.18
CA GLY A 372 -5.62 -19.19 -16.56
C GLY A 372 -4.95 -20.12 -15.55
N GLU A 373 -4.03 -20.94 -16.04
CA GLU A 373 -3.34 -22.03 -15.34
C GLU A 373 -2.58 -21.62 -14.06
N PHE A 374 -2.34 -20.32 -13.87
CA PHE A 374 -1.65 -19.80 -12.69
C PHE A 374 -2.58 -19.61 -11.49
N VAL A 375 -3.91 -19.65 -11.70
CA VAL A 375 -4.88 -19.59 -10.61
C VAL A 375 -4.81 -20.89 -9.82
N LYS A 376 -4.42 -20.79 -8.54
CA LYS A 376 -4.36 -21.96 -7.66
C LYS A 376 -5.75 -22.58 -7.49
N GLU A 377 -5.81 -23.90 -7.38
CA GLU A 377 -7.02 -24.66 -7.07
C GLU A 377 -7.75 -24.04 -5.86
N ASN A 378 -9.07 -24.23 -5.78
CA ASN A 378 -9.87 -23.72 -4.67
C ASN A 378 -9.97 -22.19 -4.62
N LYS A 379 -10.02 -21.56 -5.78
CA LYS A 379 -10.25 -20.12 -5.93
C LYS A 379 -11.41 -19.86 -6.88
N ILE A 380 -12.22 -18.88 -6.51
CA ILE A 380 -13.21 -18.31 -7.40
C ILE A 380 -12.52 -17.48 -8.47
N GLU A 381 -12.91 -17.68 -9.72
CA GLU A 381 -12.52 -16.86 -10.86
C GLU A 381 -13.78 -16.49 -11.65
N ILE A 382 -13.93 -15.20 -11.92
CA ILE A 382 -15.02 -14.70 -12.75
C ILE A 382 -14.48 -13.76 -13.82
N LYS A 383 -15.25 -13.65 -14.90
CA LYS A 383 -15.09 -12.59 -15.90
C LYS A 383 -16.31 -11.70 -15.91
N GLN A 384 -16.07 -10.38 -15.89
CA GLN A 384 -17.09 -9.36 -16.09
C GLN A 384 -16.61 -8.42 -17.20
N GLY A 385 -17.38 -8.34 -18.29
CA GLY A 385 -16.94 -7.67 -19.51
C GLY A 385 -15.62 -8.25 -20.04
N ASN A 386 -14.58 -7.40 -20.13
CA ASN A 386 -13.26 -7.79 -20.63
C ASN A 386 -12.22 -8.03 -19.51
N LYS A 387 -12.64 -8.08 -18.25
CA LYS A 387 -11.74 -8.24 -17.10
C LYS A 387 -12.03 -9.53 -16.35
N TYR A 388 -10.98 -10.09 -15.80
CA TYR A 388 -10.98 -11.30 -14.99
C TYR A 388 -10.67 -10.93 -13.55
N TYR A 389 -11.31 -11.59 -12.60
CA TYR A 389 -11.15 -11.35 -11.17
C TYR A 389 -11.00 -12.67 -10.44
N VAL A 390 -10.06 -12.72 -9.50
CA VAL A 390 -9.73 -13.95 -8.75
C VAL A 390 -9.88 -13.72 -7.25
N GLY A 391 -10.31 -14.78 -6.54
CA GLY A 391 -10.33 -14.85 -5.08
C GLY A 391 -11.20 -13.77 -4.45
N ALA A 392 -10.69 -13.14 -3.37
CA ALA A 392 -11.42 -12.09 -2.66
C ALA A 392 -11.78 -10.88 -3.55
N THR A 393 -11.03 -10.64 -4.62
CA THR A 393 -11.39 -9.60 -5.60
C THR A 393 -12.63 -10.00 -6.39
N ALA A 394 -12.75 -11.26 -6.81
CA ALA A 394 -13.94 -11.76 -7.50
C ALA A 394 -15.18 -11.69 -6.60
N SER A 395 -15.07 -12.13 -5.35
CA SER A 395 -16.18 -12.06 -4.38
C SER A 395 -16.70 -10.63 -4.20
N LYS A 396 -15.79 -9.65 -4.05
CA LYS A 396 -16.16 -8.23 -3.97
C LYS A 396 -16.84 -7.72 -5.22
N ILE A 397 -16.45 -8.20 -6.41
CA ILE A 397 -17.15 -7.82 -7.64
C ILE A 397 -18.57 -8.38 -7.63
N ILE A 398 -18.76 -9.66 -7.29
CA ILE A 398 -20.07 -10.32 -7.22
C ILE A 398 -21.01 -9.60 -6.25
N GLU A 399 -20.54 -9.27 -5.06
CA GLU A 399 -21.31 -8.55 -4.03
C GLU A 399 -21.82 -7.19 -4.51
N ASN A 400 -21.16 -6.57 -5.49
CA ASN A 400 -21.49 -5.25 -6.00
C ASN A 400 -22.21 -5.26 -7.36
N LEU A 401 -22.54 -6.45 -7.90
CA LEU A 401 -23.33 -6.59 -9.12
C LEU A 401 -24.76 -6.08 -8.92
N LYS A 402 -25.38 -5.67 -10.02
CA LYS A 402 -26.74 -5.14 -10.06
C LYS A 402 -27.58 -5.90 -11.07
N GLU A 403 -28.90 -5.77 -10.97
CA GLU A 403 -29.86 -6.27 -11.96
C GLU A 403 -29.42 -5.84 -13.37
N GLY A 404 -29.32 -6.81 -14.28
CA GLY A 404 -28.87 -6.62 -15.66
C GLY A 404 -27.36 -6.74 -15.89
N ASP A 405 -26.54 -6.85 -14.83
CA ASP A 405 -25.11 -7.18 -15.00
C ASP A 405 -24.95 -8.63 -15.47
N GLU A 406 -23.87 -8.88 -16.21
CA GLU A 406 -23.51 -10.22 -16.70
C GLU A 406 -22.13 -10.63 -16.20
N ILE A 407 -22.01 -11.87 -15.72
CA ILE A 407 -20.74 -12.50 -15.35
C ILE A 407 -20.62 -13.91 -15.94
N ILE A 408 -19.38 -14.31 -16.17
CA ILE A 408 -19.00 -15.69 -16.48
C ILE A 408 -18.22 -16.24 -15.29
N ILE A 409 -18.64 -17.37 -14.74
CA ILE A 409 -17.90 -18.11 -13.71
C ILE A 409 -16.95 -19.07 -14.42
N ILE A 410 -15.65 -18.88 -14.20
CA ILE A 410 -14.58 -19.68 -14.82
C ILE A 410 -14.09 -20.75 -13.84
N ALA A 411 -14.02 -20.42 -12.55
CA ALA A 411 -13.76 -21.36 -11.48
C ALA A 411 -14.59 -20.97 -10.25
N ALA A 412 -15.13 -21.95 -9.54
CA ALA A 412 -15.81 -21.75 -8.27
C ALA A 412 -15.80 -23.03 -7.46
N GLU A 413 -15.69 -22.88 -6.14
CA GLU A 413 -15.83 -23.98 -5.21
C GLU A 413 -16.88 -23.65 -4.17
N GLY A 414 -17.83 -24.57 -4.02
CA GLY A 414 -19.00 -24.38 -3.19
C GLY A 414 -20.03 -23.43 -3.81
N ASP A 415 -21.05 -23.14 -2.99
CA ASP A 415 -22.19 -22.35 -3.41
C ASP A 415 -21.82 -20.87 -3.51
N LEU A 416 -22.26 -20.22 -4.59
CA LEU A 416 -22.07 -18.79 -4.80
C LEU A 416 -23.32 -18.02 -4.40
N SER A 417 -23.13 -16.83 -3.79
CA SER A 417 -24.20 -15.87 -3.59
C SER A 417 -24.10 -14.76 -4.62
N VAL A 418 -25.09 -14.62 -5.50
CA VAL A 418 -25.11 -13.62 -6.58
C VAL A 418 -26.38 -12.75 -6.45
N PRO A 419 -26.30 -11.42 -6.63
CA PRO A 419 -27.48 -10.55 -6.62
C PRO A 419 -28.56 -10.94 -7.63
N GLU A 420 -29.81 -10.67 -7.30
CA GLU A 420 -30.96 -10.93 -8.18
C GLU A 420 -30.90 -10.11 -9.48
N GLY A 421 -31.40 -10.70 -10.56
CA GLY A 421 -31.42 -10.12 -11.90
C GLY A 421 -30.08 -10.12 -12.62
N VAL A 422 -29.03 -10.66 -12.00
CA VAL A 422 -27.72 -10.86 -12.65
C VAL A 422 -27.78 -12.08 -13.56
N LYS A 423 -27.23 -11.95 -14.76
CA LYS A 423 -27.05 -13.06 -15.68
C LYS A 423 -25.72 -13.76 -15.41
N VAL A 424 -25.78 -15.03 -15.07
CA VAL A 424 -24.61 -15.87 -14.78
C VAL A 424 -24.44 -16.91 -15.88
N LYS A 425 -23.25 -16.97 -16.45
CA LYS A 425 -22.84 -18.08 -17.31
C LYS A 425 -21.85 -18.98 -16.58
N ASN A 426 -22.06 -20.28 -16.63
CA ASN A 426 -21.12 -21.25 -16.06
C ASN A 426 -20.16 -21.77 -17.15
N GLU A 427 -18.85 -21.57 -16.98
CA GLU A 427 -17.78 -22.13 -17.81
C GLU A 427 -16.76 -22.93 -16.98
N THR A 428 -17.14 -23.40 -15.79
CA THR A 428 -16.24 -24.12 -14.86
C THR A 428 -15.89 -25.55 -15.28
N GLY A 429 -16.56 -26.09 -16.30
CA GLY A 429 -16.48 -27.50 -16.66
C GLY A 429 -17.33 -28.43 -15.79
N ASN A 430 -17.91 -27.94 -14.69
CA ASN A 430 -18.76 -28.69 -13.76
C ASN A 430 -20.11 -27.99 -13.57
N THR A 431 -21.11 -28.66 -12.97
CA THR A 431 -22.31 -27.98 -12.48
C THR A 431 -21.95 -27.15 -11.25
N ILE A 432 -22.41 -25.90 -11.19
CA ILE A 432 -22.25 -25.01 -10.03
C ILE A 432 -23.58 -24.74 -9.36
N ILE A 433 -23.54 -24.35 -8.09
CA ILE A 433 -24.72 -23.91 -7.33
C ILE A 433 -24.61 -22.39 -7.12
N VAL A 434 -25.59 -21.64 -7.60
CA VAL A 434 -25.68 -20.19 -7.42
C VAL A 434 -26.99 -19.87 -6.75
N ASN A 435 -26.93 -19.27 -5.56
CA ASN A 435 -28.05 -19.09 -4.66
C ASN A 435 -28.86 -20.38 -4.57
N GLY A 436 -28.30 -21.58 -4.36
CA GLY A 436 -29.10 -22.82 -4.31
C GLY A 436 -29.71 -23.33 -5.63
N GLN A 437 -29.50 -22.65 -6.77
CA GLN A 437 -29.88 -23.13 -8.11
C GLN A 437 -28.69 -23.80 -8.79
N GLU A 438 -28.92 -25.00 -9.35
CA GLU A 438 -27.92 -25.69 -10.18
C GLU A 438 -27.85 -25.05 -11.57
N ILE A 439 -26.63 -24.74 -12.02
CA ILE A 439 -26.35 -24.25 -13.36
C ILE A 439 -25.35 -25.21 -14.00
N GLU A 440 -25.77 -25.97 -15.01
CA GLU A 440 -24.89 -26.88 -15.75
C GLU A 440 -23.81 -26.13 -16.53
N ASN A 441 -22.70 -26.79 -16.80
CA ASN A 441 -21.61 -26.20 -17.58
C ASN A 441 -22.06 -25.79 -18.99
N GLY A 442 -21.67 -24.59 -19.42
CA GLY A 442 -22.04 -23.99 -20.69
C GLY A 442 -23.40 -23.30 -20.71
N MET A 443 -24.16 -23.35 -19.62
CA MET A 443 -25.48 -22.73 -19.53
C MET A 443 -25.42 -21.32 -18.96
N ASP A 444 -26.36 -20.48 -19.41
CA ASP A 444 -26.63 -19.15 -18.91
C ASP A 444 -27.92 -19.20 -18.05
N GLN A 445 -27.93 -18.54 -16.90
CA GLN A 445 -29.09 -18.42 -16.01
C GLN A 445 -29.19 -16.98 -15.47
N THR A 446 -30.38 -16.39 -15.52
CA THR A 446 -30.67 -15.17 -14.76
C THR A 446 -31.07 -15.56 -13.35
N ILE A 447 -30.39 -15.01 -12.34
CA ILE A 447 -30.63 -15.35 -10.94
C ILE A 447 -31.89 -14.62 -10.46
N GLU A 448 -32.94 -15.39 -10.14
CA GLU A 448 -34.23 -14.88 -9.66
C GLU A 448 -34.73 -15.70 -8.47
N HIS A 449 -35.52 -15.08 -7.59
CA HIS A 449 -36.22 -15.83 -6.55
C HIS A 449 -37.27 -16.77 -7.15
N ILE A 450 -37.22 -18.06 -6.82
CA ILE A 450 -38.31 -19.00 -7.14
C ILE A 450 -39.33 -18.95 -6.01
N LEU A 451 -40.34 -18.11 -6.16
CA LEU A 451 -41.33 -17.86 -5.12
C LEU A 451 -42.46 -18.89 -5.12
N VAL A 452 -42.59 -19.63 -4.02
CA VAL A 452 -43.71 -20.54 -3.74
C VAL A 452 -44.76 -19.81 -2.92
N LYS A 453 -45.96 -19.72 -3.46
CA LYS A 453 -47.11 -19.07 -2.81
C LYS A 453 -47.60 -19.86 -1.60
N VAL A 454 -47.72 -19.18 -0.46
CA VAL A 454 -48.48 -19.65 0.70
C VAL A 454 -49.85 -18.95 0.71
N PRO A 455 -50.94 -19.67 0.42
CA PRO A 455 -52.26 -19.06 0.31
C PRO A 455 -52.73 -18.50 1.65
N ALA A 456 -53.51 -17.42 1.59
CA ALA A 456 -54.17 -16.88 2.78
C ALA A 456 -55.08 -17.94 3.43
N LYS A 457 -55.02 -18.05 4.76
CA LYS A 457 -55.91 -18.89 5.56
C LYS A 457 -56.66 -17.98 6.52
N GLU A 458 -57.99 -18.03 6.49
CA GLU A 458 -58.81 -17.29 7.45
C GLU A 458 -58.60 -17.82 8.89
N PRO A 459 -58.47 -16.95 9.90
CA PRO A 459 -58.43 -17.40 11.29
C PRO A 459 -59.78 -17.98 11.71
N THR A 460 -59.73 -19.06 12.49
CA THR A 460 -60.92 -19.67 13.11
C THR A 460 -61.06 -19.19 14.56
N CYS A 461 -62.04 -19.72 15.29
CA CYS A 461 -62.17 -19.43 16.72
C CYS A 461 -60.96 -19.87 17.54
N THR A 462 -60.26 -20.93 17.11
CA THR A 462 -59.21 -21.59 17.89
C THR A 462 -57.85 -21.66 17.20
N GLU A 463 -57.81 -21.46 15.88
CA GLU A 463 -56.58 -21.47 15.09
C GLU A 463 -56.31 -20.11 14.48
N ASN A 464 -55.04 -19.69 14.52
CA ASN A 464 -54.58 -18.56 13.73
C ASN A 464 -54.75 -18.84 12.23
N GLY A 465 -55.01 -17.78 11.49
CA GLY A 465 -54.90 -17.73 10.04
C GLY A 465 -53.59 -17.05 9.63
N ASN A 466 -53.45 -16.80 8.34
CA ASN A 466 -52.35 -16.03 7.78
C ASN A 466 -52.81 -15.19 6.58
N LYS A 467 -52.14 -14.06 6.38
CA LYS A 467 -52.17 -13.34 5.10
C LYS A 467 -51.52 -14.20 4.03
N GLU A 468 -51.82 -13.92 2.77
CA GLU A 468 -51.05 -14.48 1.65
C GLU A 468 -49.61 -13.97 1.72
N TYR A 469 -48.65 -14.85 1.46
CA TYR A 469 -47.23 -14.52 1.34
C TYR A 469 -46.54 -15.54 0.44
N TYR A 470 -45.27 -15.33 0.15
CA TYR A 470 -44.47 -16.16 -0.73
C TYR A 470 -43.18 -16.56 -0.02
N ILE A 471 -42.73 -17.80 -0.20
CA ILE A 471 -41.44 -18.27 0.31
C ILE A 471 -40.59 -18.59 -0.90
N CYS A 472 -39.40 -18.02 -0.98
CA CYS A 472 -38.44 -18.45 -1.98
C CYS A 472 -38.04 -19.91 -1.71
N SER A 473 -38.32 -20.84 -2.62
CA SER A 473 -37.94 -22.26 -2.47
C SER A 473 -36.43 -22.49 -2.46
N VAL A 474 -35.70 -21.43 -2.79
CA VAL A 474 -34.27 -21.45 -3.03
C VAL A 474 -33.50 -20.91 -1.81
N CYS A 475 -33.84 -19.71 -1.30
CA CYS A 475 -33.18 -19.13 -0.12
C CYS A 475 -34.01 -19.21 1.17
N GLY A 476 -35.29 -19.61 1.11
CA GLY A 476 -36.18 -19.71 2.27
C GLY A 476 -36.76 -18.38 2.79
N GLU A 477 -36.38 -17.26 2.19
CA GLU A 477 -36.86 -15.92 2.56
C GLU A 477 -38.32 -15.68 2.20
N TRP A 478 -39.01 -14.84 2.98
CA TRP A 478 -40.44 -14.57 2.83
C TRP A 478 -40.68 -13.25 2.11
N PHE A 479 -41.70 -13.20 1.26
CA PHE A 479 -42.03 -12.04 0.42
C PHE A 479 -43.53 -11.78 0.43
N ALA A 480 -43.92 -10.51 0.38
CA ALA A 480 -45.32 -10.08 0.40
C ALA A 480 -46.03 -10.26 -0.96
N SER A 481 -45.26 -10.38 -2.03
CA SER A 481 -45.73 -10.36 -3.41
C SER A 481 -44.98 -11.38 -4.28
N PRO A 482 -45.59 -11.82 -5.40
CA PRO A 482 -44.97 -12.78 -6.32
C PRO A 482 -43.81 -12.19 -7.15
N ASP A 483 -43.54 -10.90 -7.05
CA ASP A 483 -42.45 -10.22 -7.75
C ASP A 483 -41.17 -10.08 -6.90
N GLY A 484 -41.17 -10.58 -5.66
CA GLY A 484 -39.97 -10.66 -4.81
C GLY A 484 -39.42 -9.33 -4.30
N ARG A 485 -40.10 -8.20 -4.54
CA ARG A 485 -39.57 -6.87 -4.20
C ARG A 485 -39.71 -6.49 -2.72
N GLU A 486 -40.69 -7.07 -2.03
CA GLU A 486 -41.02 -6.76 -0.64
C GLU A 486 -40.75 -7.96 0.28
N ARG A 487 -39.54 -8.02 0.85
CA ARG A 487 -39.17 -9.03 1.83
C ARG A 487 -39.91 -8.82 3.15
N ILE A 488 -40.41 -9.91 3.73
CA ILE A 488 -41.05 -9.97 5.04
C ILE A 488 -40.00 -10.39 6.07
N GLU A 489 -39.44 -9.44 6.81
CA GLU A 489 -38.45 -9.75 7.87
C GLU A 489 -39.12 -10.23 9.17
N ASP A 490 -40.29 -9.68 9.49
CA ASP A 490 -41.10 -10.09 10.63
C ASP A 490 -42.15 -11.11 10.19
N HIS A 491 -41.86 -12.39 10.41
CA HIS A 491 -42.80 -13.47 10.05
C HIS A 491 -44.10 -13.43 10.87
N ASP A 492 -44.14 -12.78 12.04
CA ASP A 492 -45.38 -12.62 12.80
C ASP A 492 -46.35 -11.64 12.11
N SER A 493 -45.84 -10.76 11.24
CA SER A 493 -46.64 -9.77 10.52
C SER A 493 -47.67 -10.37 9.55
N VAL A 494 -47.48 -11.63 9.14
CA VAL A 494 -48.44 -12.36 8.32
C VAL A 494 -49.44 -13.18 9.13
N ILE A 495 -49.24 -13.36 10.44
CA ILE A 495 -50.13 -14.15 11.28
C ILE A 495 -51.40 -13.36 11.57
N LEU A 496 -52.56 -13.97 11.30
CA LEU A 496 -53.86 -13.46 11.71
C LEU A 496 -54.30 -14.22 12.96
N LYS A 497 -54.34 -13.55 14.11
CA LYS A 497 -54.70 -14.22 15.38
C LYS A 497 -56.10 -14.83 15.30
N ALA A 498 -56.28 -15.98 15.97
CA ALA A 498 -57.57 -16.64 16.13
C ALA A 498 -58.63 -15.63 16.60
N LYS A 499 -59.84 -15.72 16.06
CA LYS A 499 -60.95 -14.77 16.33
C LYS A 499 -61.45 -14.86 17.78
N GLY A 500 -61.08 -15.94 18.48
CA GLY A 500 -61.68 -16.32 19.75
C GLY A 500 -63.12 -16.77 19.57
N HIS A 501 -63.73 -17.18 20.66
CA HIS A 501 -65.16 -17.47 20.68
C HIS A 501 -65.95 -16.21 21.02
N ARG A 502 -67.06 -16.00 20.31
CA ARG A 502 -68.07 -14.99 20.62
C ARG A 502 -69.41 -15.69 20.72
N TYR A 503 -69.93 -15.80 21.93
CA TYR A 503 -71.13 -16.56 22.21
C TYR A 503 -72.35 -15.63 22.30
N GLU A 504 -73.40 -15.98 21.56
CA GLU A 504 -74.73 -15.40 21.71
C GLU A 504 -75.71 -16.55 21.96
N ASN A 505 -76.55 -16.43 23.00
CA ASN A 505 -77.48 -17.49 23.43
C ASN A 505 -76.83 -18.85 23.68
N GLY A 506 -75.58 -18.87 24.16
CA GLY A 506 -74.83 -20.09 24.47
C GLY A 506 -74.29 -20.84 23.25
N VAL A 507 -74.25 -20.22 22.06
CA VAL A 507 -73.67 -20.76 20.83
C VAL A 507 -72.71 -19.74 20.22
N CYS A 508 -71.53 -20.19 19.78
CA CYS A 508 -70.55 -19.32 19.16
C CYS A 508 -71.06 -18.86 17.80
N GLU A 509 -71.20 -17.56 17.59
CA GLU A 509 -71.70 -16.97 16.33
C GLU A 509 -70.79 -17.28 15.13
N ILE A 510 -69.50 -17.57 15.39
CA ILE A 510 -68.48 -17.78 14.36
C ILE A 510 -68.36 -19.27 13.97
N CYS A 511 -68.52 -20.21 14.91
CA CYS A 511 -68.27 -21.64 14.66
C CYS A 511 -69.39 -22.60 15.10
N GLY A 512 -70.49 -22.08 15.66
CA GLY A 512 -71.64 -22.88 16.06
C GLY A 512 -71.43 -23.80 17.28
N LYS A 513 -70.24 -23.82 17.88
CA LYS A 513 -69.99 -24.60 19.11
C LYS A 513 -70.71 -23.97 20.29
N LYS A 514 -71.32 -24.79 21.16
CA LYS A 514 -71.96 -24.32 22.39
C LYS A 514 -70.93 -23.83 23.40
N GLU A 515 -71.28 -22.80 24.15
CA GLU A 515 -70.49 -22.29 25.26
C GLU A 515 -70.40 -23.40 26.33
N VAL A 516 -69.18 -23.79 26.68
CA VAL A 516 -68.95 -24.69 27.81
C VAL A 516 -68.92 -23.81 29.04
N LYS A 517 -70.03 -23.77 29.80
CA LYS A 517 -70.06 -23.10 31.10
C LYS A 517 -69.28 -23.98 32.08
N ASP A 518 -68.07 -23.54 32.43
CA ASP A 518 -67.29 -24.17 33.48
C ASP A 518 -67.89 -23.73 34.84
N GLU A 519 -68.74 -24.57 35.43
CA GLU A 519 -69.22 -24.40 36.80
C GLU A 519 -68.13 -24.87 37.78
N SER A 520 -67.07 -24.08 37.97
CA SER A 520 -66.36 -24.00 39.25
C SER A 520 -65.28 -22.91 39.23
N ALA A 521 -65.51 -21.83 39.98
CA ALA A 521 -64.56 -21.30 40.97
C ALA A 521 -64.97 -19.90 41.48
N GLU A 522 -65.84 -19.87 42.49
CA GLU A 522 -65.67 -18.95 43.61
C GLU A 522 -65.88 -19.74 44.92
N THR A 523 -64.80 -19.96 45.67
CA THR A 523 -64.70 -19.80 47.13
C THR A 523 -63.24 -20.07 47.56
N GLY A 524 -62.72 -19.19 48.41
CA GLY A 524 -61.27 -18.92 48.58
C GLY A 524 -60.44 -19.89 49.45
N ASP A 525 -59.12 -19.64 49.34
CA ASP A 525 -57.92 -19.90 50.19
C ASP A 525 -57.98 -20.86 51.41
N PRO A 526 -56.85 -21.49 51.87
CA PRO A 526 -55.42 -21.13 51.61
C PRO A 526 -54.41 -22.30 51.34
N ILE A 527 -53.25 -21.94 50.77
CA ILE A 527 -51.85 -22.37 51.01
C ILE A 527 -51.50 -23.88 51.23
N MET A 528 -50.62 -24.43 50.36
CA MET A 528 -49.29 -25.06 50.67
C MET A 528 -48.95 -26.31 49.83
N ILE A 529 -47.78 -26.21 49.19
CA ILE A 529 -46.70 -27.23 49.06
C ILE A 529 -46.97 -28.52 48.30
N GLY A 530 -46.28 -28.60 47.15
CA GLY A 530 -45.43 -29.73 46.73
C GLY A 530 -46.14 -31.01 46.28
N LEU A 531 -45.57 -31.88 45.47
CA LEU A 531 -44.29 -32.00 44.76
C LEU A 531 -44.45 -33.32 43.95
N VAL A 532 -43.58 -33.56 42.96
CA VAL A 532 -43.21 -34.90 42.42
C VAL A 532 -44.12 -35.43 41.29
N ILE A 533 -43.74 -35.20 40.02
CA ILE A 533 -42.77 -35.95 39.19
C ILE A 533 -43.46 -37.04 38.37
N GLY A 534 -43.18 -37.01 37.07
CA GLY A 534 -42.75 -38.21 36.36
C GLY A 534 -43.39 -38.35 34.98
N ILE A 535 -42.65 -38.08 33.88
CA ILE A 535 -41.77 -39.05 33.18
C ILE A 535 -42.62 -39.82 32.14
N MET A 536 -42.30 -39.96 30.84
CA MET A 536 -41.11 -39.92 29.97
C MET A 536 -41.65 -39.53 28.56
N GLY A 537 -40.96 -38.81 27.67
CA GLY A 537 -39.65 -39.13 27.07
C GLY A 537 -39.84 -40.09 25.87
N VAL A 538 -39.13 -40.08 24.74
CA VAL A 538 -37.98 -39.36 24.14
C VAL A 538 -38.01 -39.83 22.65
N SER A 539 -37.56 -39.09 21.62
CA SER A 539 -36.21 -39.09 21.03
C SER A 539 -36.34 -38.77 19.53
N GLY A 540 -35.43 -38.09 18.84
CA GLY A 540 -34.09 -37.58 19.17
C GLY A 540 -33.62 -36.60 18.08
N VAL A 541 -32.93 -35.51 18.44
CA VAL A 541 -31.44 -35.32 18.42
C VAL A 541 -31.01 -34.77 17.05
N GLY A 542 -30.25 -33.68 16.87
CA GLY A 542 -29.39 -32.78 17.65
C GLY A 542 -28.51 -32.06 16.59
N ILE A 543 -27.79 -30.94 16.75
CA ILE A 543 -27.02 -30.31 17.82
C ILE A 543 -26.74 -28.87 17.33
N ALA A 544 -26.90 -27.83 18.16
CA ALA A 544 -26.10 -26.61 18.07
C ALA A 544 -26.13 -25.86 19.40
N SER A 545 -24.94 -25.60 19.95
CA SER A 545 -24.71 -25.04 21.27
C SER A 545 -24.88 -23.52 21.30
N LEU A 546 -25.50 -23.00 22.36
CA LEU A 546 -25.45 -21.59 22.75
C LEU A 546 -24.30 -21.36 23.72
N ARG A 547 -23.57 -20.24 23.58
CA ARG A 547 -22.92 -19.59 24.73
C ARG A 547 -23.12 -18.07 24.71
N ARG A 548 -23.62 -17.60 25.85
CA ARG A 548 -24.01 -16.23 26.21
C ARG A 548 -22.81 -15.29 26.32
N LYS A 549 -23.07 -14.03 25.98
CA LYS A 549 -22.36 -12.84 26.47
C LYS A 549 -22.56 -12.68 27.98
N SER A 550 -21.46 -12.42 28.70
CA SER A 550 -21.45 -11.55 29.86
C SER A 550 -20.06 -10.90 29.99
N ARG A 551 -20.06 -9.56 29.84
CA ARG A 551 -18.93 -8.60 29.88
C ARG A 551 -17.94 -8.65 28.73
#